data_AF-A0A496B6C3-F1
#
_entry.id   AF-A0A496B6C3-F1
#
_cell.length_a   1.000
_cell.length_b   1.000
_cell.length_c   1.000
_cell.angle_alpha   90.00
_cell.angle_beta   90.00
_cell.angle_gamma   90.00
#
_symmetry.space_group_name_H-M   'P 1'
#
loop_
_entity.id
_entity.type
_entity.pdbx_description
1 polymer ?
#
loop_
_entity_poly.entity_id
_entity_poly.type
_entity_poly.pdbx_seq_one_letter_code
_entity_poly.pdbx_strand_id
1 'polypeptide(L)' 'MLEAPIVQYVGAQAARDTRREDILKLLAARLQPAAARAFKPALDTIENAQQLEALFDAAIQIESVEEFRNVLEASGN' A
#
# COMPACT_ATOMS: atom_id res chain seq x y z
N MET A 1 8.90 35.81 1.07
CA MET A 1 7.90 34.79 1.46
C MET A 1 7.96 33.67 0.43
N LEU A 2 8.82 32.67 0.65
CA LEU A 2 8.96 31.50 -0.22
C LEU A 2 9.24 30.30 0.71
N GLU A 3 8.23 29.95 1.49
CA GLU A 3 8.13 28.70 2.24
C GLU A 3 6.81 28.07 1.77
N ALA A 4 6.67 26.85 1.26
CA ALA A 4 7.61 25.78 0.98
C ALA A 4 6.91 24.81 -0.01
N PRO A 5 7.52 24.45 -1.16
CA PRO A 5 7.05 23.31 -1.96
C PRO A 5 7.56 21.96 -1.40
N ILE A 6 8.65 21.98 -0.62
CA ILE A 6 9.34 20.77 -0.14
C ILE A 6 8.56 20.10 1.01
N VAL A 7 7.96 20.87 1.92
CA VAL A 7 7.27 20.33 3.11
C VAL A 7 6.06 19.47 2.73
N GLN A 8 5.29 19.88 1.71
CA GLN A 8 4.14 19.10 1.23
C GLN A 8 4.55 17.82 0.51
N TYR A 9 5.65 17.85 -0.26
CA TYR A 9 6.14 16.69 -0.99
C TYR A 9 6.69 15.60 -0.04
N VAL A 10 7.44 16.01 0.99
CA VAL A 10 7.97 15.08 2.00
C VAL A 10 6.82 14.46 2.81
N GLY A 11 5.79 15.25 3.16
CA GLY A 11 4.59 14.73 3.83
C GLY A 11 3.81 13.70 2.99
N ALA A 12 3.63 13.98 1.70
CA ALA A 12 2.94 13.06 0.78
C ALA A 12 3.73 11.77 0.52
N GLN A 13 5.06 11.84 0.46
CA GLN A 13 5.92 10.65 0.37
C GLN A 13 5.83 9.81 1.66
N ALA A 14 6.02 10.44 2.83
CA ALA A 14 5.95 9.75 4.11
C ALA A 14 4.58 9.10 4.36
N ALA A 15 3.49 9.75 3.96
CA ALA A 15 2.14 9.18 4.06
C ALA A 15 1.97 7.92 3.20
N ARG A 16 2.54 7.91 1.98
CA ARG A 16 2.51 6.73 1.09
C ARG A 16 3.35 5.59 1.64
N ASP A 17 4.56 5.88 2.13
CA ASP A 17 5.42 4.88 2.74
C ASP A 17 4.78 4.25 3.99
N THR A 18 4.19 5.08 4.86
CA THR A 18 3.41 4.61 6.01
C THR A 18 2.28 3.70 5.57
N ARG A 19 1.52 4.10 4.54
CA ARG A 19 0.39 3.29 4.07
C ARG A 19 0.82 1.95 3.48
N ARG A 20 1.93 1.91 2.73
CA ARG A 20 2.52 0.65 2.23
C ARG A 20 2.91 -0.27 3.39
N GLU A 21 3.53 0.28 4.42
CA GLU A 21 3.88 -0.49 5.63
C GLU A 21 2.65 -1.04 6.34
N ASP A 22 1.58 -0.24 6.46
CA ASP A 22 0.34 -0.67 7.11
C ASP A 22 -0.34 -1.81 6.35
N ILE A 23 -0.38 -1.74 5.01
CA ILE A 23 -0.85 -2.82 4.15
C ILE A 23 -0.02 -4.09 4.42
N LEU A 24 1.32 -3.99 4.41
CA LEU A 24 2.19 -5.14 4.63
C LEU A 24 2.00 -5.77 6.02
N LYS A 25 1.85 -4.96 7.07
CA LYS A 25 1.58 -5.43 8.44
C LYS A 25 0.23 -6.14 8.51
N LEU A 26 -0.80 -5.59 7.87
CA LEU A 26 -2.13 -6.17 7.83
C LEU A 26 -2.12 -7.52 7.09
N LEU A 27 -1.50 -7.58 5.91
CA LEU A 27 -1.35 -8.83 5.16
C LEU A 27 -0.58 -9.89 5.96
N ALA A 28 0.46 -9.48 6.69
CA ALA A 28 1.24 -10.40 7.52
C ALA A 28 0.42 -10.97 8.69
N ALA A 29 -0.48 -10.16 9.26
CA ALA A 29 -1.36 -10.57 10.35
C ALA A 29 -2.51 -11.47 9.88
N ARG A 30 -3.05 -11.22 8.68
CA ARG A 30 -4.21 -11.95 8.14
C ARG A 30 -3.85 -13.24 7.43
N LEU A 31 -2.77 -13.19 6.66
CA LEU A 31 -2.35 -14.30 5.82
C LEU A 31 -1.13 -14.95 6.48
N GLN A 32 0.06 -14.55 6.05
CA GLN A 32 1.34 -15.00 6.57
C GLN A 32 2.42 -13.95 6.26
N PRO A 33 3.43 -13.76 7.12
CA PRO A 33 4.49 -12.77 6.89
C PRO A 33 5.26 -12.98 5.57
N ALA A 34 5.43 -14.23 5.14
CA ALA A 34 6.10 -14.54 3.87
C ALA A 34 5.29 -14.07 2.65
N ALA A 35 3.96 -14.27 2.69
CA ALA A 35 3.06 -13.83 1.63
C ALA A 35 3.02 -12.29 1.55
N ALA A 36 2.96 -11.61 2.69
CA ALA A 36 2.99 -10.15 2.74
C ALA A 36 4.26 -9.58 2.09
N ARG A 37 5.44 -10.15 2.39
CA ARG A 37 6.72 -9.73 1.79
C ARG A 37 6.75 -9.85 0.26
N ALA A 38 6.03 -10.82 -0.31
CA ALA A 38 5.95 -10.99 -1.76
C ALA A 38 5.24 -9.81 -2.45
N PHE A 39 4.36 -9.09 -1.75
CA PHE A 39 3.65 -7.94 -2.30
C PHE A 39 4.41 -6.61 -2.17
N LYS A 40 5.48 -6.56 -1.36
CA LYS A 40 6.25 -5.32 -1.14
C LYS A 40 6.72 -4.67 -2.45
N PRO A 41 7.37 -5.38 -3.40
CA PRO A 41 7.83 -4.77 -4.64
C PRO A 41 6.71 -4.12 -5.45
N ALA A 42 5.53 -4.73 -5.48
CA ALA A 42 4.38 -4.19 -6.22
C ALA A 42 3.74 -2.99 -5.50
N LEU A 43 3.72 -2.97 -4.17
CA LEU A 43 3.25 -1.81 -3.40
C LEU A 43 4.21 -0.61 -3.51
N ASP A 44 5.51 -0.87 -3.61
CA ASP A 44 6.53 0.18 -3.81
C ASP A 44 6.38 0.89 -5.17
N THR A 45 5.87 0.20 -6.21
CA THR A 45 5.62 0.84 -7.53
C THR A 45 4.39 1.75 -7.56
N ILE A 46 3.52 1.69 -6.55
CA ILE A 46 2.29 2.50 -6.52
C ILE A 46 2.58 3.87 -5.95
N GLU A 47 2.58 4.90 -6.80
CA GLU A 47 2.78 6.29 -6.37
C GLU A 47 1.48 7.00 -5.97
N ASN A 48 0.33 6.45 -6.34
CA ASN A 48 -0.98 7.03 -6.09
C ASN A 48 -1.47 6.69 -4.66
N ALA A 49 -1.64 7.73 -3.83
CA ALA A 49 -2.08 7.56 -2.44
C ALA A 49 -3.51 7.01 -2.33
N GLN A 50 -4.42 7.37 -3.24
CA GLN A 50 -5.80 6.85 -3.22
C GLN A 50 -5.84 5.36 -3.56
N GLN A 51 -4.95 4.94 -4.46
CA GLN A 51 -4.79 3.53 -4.81
C GLN A 51 -4.31 2.71 -3.61
N LEU A 52 -3.33 3.22 -2.87
CA LEU A 52 -2.87 2.60 -1.62
C LEU A 52 -3.96 2.55 -0.55
N GLU A 53 -4.80 3.58 -0.44
CA GLU A 53 -5.94 3.58 0.49
C GLU A 53 -6.96 2.49 0.11
N ALA A 54 -7.36 2.40 -1.16
CA ALA A 54 -8.27 1.35 -1.63
C ALA A 54 -7.71 -0.06 -1.41
N LEU A 55 -6.41 -0.26 -1.62
CA LEU A 55 -5.74 -1.53 -1.34
C LEU A 55 -5.71 -1.86 0.15
N PHE A 56 -5.55 -0.85 1.00
CA PHE A 56 -5.62 -1.03 2.45
C PHE A 56 -7.01 -1.49 2.88
N ASP A 57 -8.07 -0.84 2.41
CA ASP A 57 -9.45 -1.25 2.70
C ASP A 57 -9.75 -2.66 2.19
N ALA A 58 -9.27 -3.01 0.99
CA ALA A 58 -9.41 -4.36 0.46
C ALA A 58 -8.67 -5.39 1.31
N ALA A 59 -7.44 -5.09 1.76
CA ALA A 59 -6.68 -5.97 2.64
C ALA A 59 -7.35 -6.21 4.01
N ILE A 60 -8.32 -5.38 4.42
CA ILE A 60 -9.17 -5.61 5.60
C ILE A 60 -10.29 -6.61 5.31
N GLN A 61 -10.58 -6.95 4.07
CA GLN A 61 -11.68 -7.86 3.72
C GLN A 61 -11.21 -9.19 3.13
N ILE A 62 -9.98 -9.26 2.60
CA ILE A 62 -9.45 -10.50 2.02
C ILE A 62 -9.40 -11.66 3.03
N GLU A 63 -9.60 -12.87 2.50
CA GLU A 63 -9.45 -14.12 3.23
C GLU A 63 -8.25 -14.94 2.71
N SER A 64 -7.70 -14.57 1.55
CA SER A 64 -6.63 -15.32 0.89
C SER A 64 -5.59 -14.43 0.17
N VAL A 65 -4.42 -15.02 -0.09
CA VAL A 65 -3.33 -14.41 -0.87
C VAL A 65 -3.78 -14.14 -2.32
N GLU A 66 -4.56 -15.05 -2.89
CA GLU A 66 -5.04 -14.95 -4.27
C GLU A 66 -6.04 -13.81 -4.44
N GLU A 67 -6.95 -13.61 -3.48
CA GLU A 67 -7.87 -12.46 -3.50
C GLU A 67 -7.11 -11.13 -3.48
N PHE A 68 -6.11 -10.98 -2.61
CA PHE A 68 -5.33 -9.75 -2.58
C PHE A 68 -4.57 -9.51 -3.87
N ARG A 69 -4.02 -10.58 -4.47
CA ARG A 69 -3.35 -10.48 -5.77
C ARG A 69 -4.30 -9.97 -6.85
N ASN A 70 -5.51 -10.53 -6.93
CA ASN A 70 -6.51 -10.10 -7.91
C ASN A 70 -6.88 -8.62 -7.74
N VAL A 71 -7.05 -8.14 -6.50
CA VAL A 71 -7.31 -6.73 -6.23
C VAL A 71 -6.13 -5.86 -6.66
N LEU A 72 -4.91 -6.28 -6.35
CA LEU A 72 -3.70 -5.54 -6.70
C LEU A 72 -3.52 -5.42 -8.22
N GLU A 73 -3.79 -6.49 -8.96
CA GLU A 73 -3.74 -6.50 -10.44
C GLU A 73 -4.85 -5.65 -11.06
N ALA A 74 -6.07 -5.69 -10.49
CA ALA A 74 -7.18 -4.84 -10.92
C ALA A 74 -6.94 -3.35 -10.61
N SER A 75 -6.15 -3.07 -9.59
CA SER A 75 -5.79 -1.72 -9.17
C SER A 75 -4.66 -1.11 -10.01
N GLY A 76 -3.82 -1.95 -10.64
CA GLY A 76 -2.68 -1.53 -11.48
C GLY A 76 -2.97 -1.43 -12.98
N ASN A 77 -4.16 -1.81 -13.44
CA ASN A 77 -4.69 -1.51 -14.78
C ASN A 77 -5.50 -0.22 -14.77
#